data_AF-A0AAW9BDJ0-F1
#
_entry.id   AF-A0AAW9BDJ0-F1
#
_cell.length_a   1.000
_cell.length_b   1.000
_cell.length_c   1.000
_cell.angle_alpha   90.00
_cell.angle_beta   90.00
_cell.angle_gamma   90.00
#
_symmetry.space_group_name_H-M   'P 1'
#
loop_
_entity.id
_entity.type
_entity.pdbx_description
1 polymer ?
#
loop_
_entity_poly.entity_id
_entity_poly.type
_entity_poly.pdbx_seq_one_letter_code
_entity_poly.pdbx_strand_id
1 'polypeptide(L)'
;SQMQKDMGGQNPAAAVSMGSGMLNGLKGLSMQLFDLNINPDAQFGEVFSQMDGMFTLSAKDPNMLIQTAQMLVPELAQLQLQPDNQPVNVSDLLEMHTCMKMDVFARLNGSHLTLYSGEYAAEASKDVMAQELKPNGLLSFSMDSERILEVLEKASMATGQPLPEDVLVSFQNELTGGMKMDVTDKGIGFEFDYRSSTKKV
;
A
#
# COMPACT_ATOMS: atom_id res chain seq x y z
N SER A 1 -42.53 -5.69 -21.80
CA SER A 1 -41.65 -4.60 -22.28
C SER A 1 -40.25 -5.16 -22.47
N GLN A 2 -39.93 -5.58 -23.70
CA GLN A 2 -38.63 -6.18 -24.06
C GLN A 2 -37.45 -5.19 -23.91
N MET A 3 -37.74 -3.89 -23.73
CA MET A 3 -36.75 -2.80 -23.54
C MET A 3 -36.04 -2.80 -22.18
N GLN A 4 -36.52 -3.54 -21.17
CA GLN A 4 -35.89 -3.57 -19.84
C GLN A 4 -34.82 -4.66 -19.67
N LYS A 5 -34.64 -5.57 -20.64
CA LYS A 5 -33.65 -6.66 -20.54
C LYS A 5 -32.32 -6.40 -21.24
N ASP A 6 -32.22 -5.37 -22.09
CA ASP A 6 -30.99 -5.04 -22.84
C ASP A 6 -30.16 -3.89 -22.24
N MET A 7 -30.61 -3.24 -21.17
CA MET A 7 -29.88 -2.11 -20.57
C MET A 7 -28.72 -2.53 -19.66
N GLY A 8 -28.57 -3.82 -19.35
CA GLY A 8 -27.55 -4.33 -18.42
C GLY A 8 -26.17 -4.59 -19.04
N GLY A 9 -26.03 -4.50 -20.36
CA GLY A 9 -24.81 -4.96 -21.04
C GLY A 9 -23.77 -3.89 -21.36
N GLN A 10 -24.15 -2.69 -21.81
CA GLN A 10 -23.22 -1.80 -22.51
C GLN A 10 -23.60 -0.31 -22.43
N ASN A 11 -24.13 0.18 -21.31
CA ASN A 11 -24.37 1.62 -21.16
C ASN A 11 -23.16 2.31 -20.50
N PRO A 12 -22.24 2.95 -21.28
CA PRO A 12 -21.09 3.66 -20.72
C PRO A 12 -21.51 4.77 -19.74
N ALA A 13 -22.71 5.36 -19.86
CA ALA A 13 -23.19 6.33 -18.89
C ALA A 13 -23.52 5.69 -17.52
N ALA A 14 -24.03 4.46 -17.50
CA ALA A 14 -24.24 3.71 -16.26
C ALA A 14 -22.91 3.29 -15.64
N ALA A 15 -21.96 2.83 -16.45
CA ALA A 15 -20.62 2.49 -15.99
C ALA A 15 -19.87 3.72 -15.44
N VAL A 16 -19.98 4.87 -16.09
CA VAL A 16 -19.41 6.16 -15.64
C VAL A 16 -20.09 6.66 -14.37
N SER A 17 -21.42 6.55 -14.27
CA SER A 17 -22.18 6.89 -13.06
C SER A 17 -21.78 6.02 -11.86
N MET A 18 -21.65 4.70 -12.06
CA MET A 18 -21.13 3.80 -11.03
C MET A 18 -19.69 4.15 -10.64
N GLY A 19 -18.79 4.35 -11.61
CA GLY A 19 -17.39 4.69 -11.36
C GLY A 19 -17.21 6.01 -10.60
N SER A 20 -17.99 7.04 -10.96
CA SER A 20 -17.96 8.34 -10.26
C SER A 20 -18.53 8.27 -8.83
N GLY A 21 -19.58 7.47 -8.61
CA GLY A 21 -20.11 7.19 -7.27
C GLY A 21 -19.08 6.51 -6.36
N MET A 22 -18.30 5.56 -6.91
CA MET A 22 -17.23 4.88 -6.19
C MET A 22 -16.06 5.83 -5.87
N LEU A 23 -15.65 6.68 -6.82
CA LEU A 23 -14.61 7.69 -6.60
C LEU A 23 -14.98 8.67 -5.48
N ASN A 24 -16.24 9.06 -5.36
CA ASN A 24 -16.71 9.91 -4.25
C ASN A 24 -16.67 9.22 -2.87
N GLY A 25 -16.68 7.88 -2.86
CA GLY A 25 -16.56 7.04 -1.68
C GLY A 25 -15.12 6.86 -1.21
N LEU A 26 -14.14 6.88 -2.12
CA LEU A 26 -12.71 6.78 -1.81
C LEU A 26 -12.23 8.03 -1.06
N LYS A 27 -11.45 7.83 0.00
CA LYS A 27 -10.87 8.88 0.85
C LYS A 27 -9.36 8.91 0.84
N GLY A 28 -8.72 7.80 0.50
CA GLY A 28 -7.29 7.78 0.30
C GLY A 28 -6.73 6.39 0.05
N LEU A 29 -5.54 6.36 -0.56
CA LEU A 29 -4.65 5.21 -0.63
C LEU A 29 -3.32 5.59 0.02
N SER A 30 -2.72 4.67 0.76
CA SER A 30 -1.38 4.87 1.33
C SER A 30 -0.54 3.61 1.22
N MET A 31 0.77 3.81 1.06
CA MET A 31 1.77 2.77 1.15
C MET A 31 2.82 3.19 2.18
N GLN A 32 3.16 2.27 3.08
CA GLN A 32 4.16 2.44 4.11
C GLN A 32 5.11 1.26 4.07
N LEU A 33 6.41 1.52 4.13
CA LEU A 33 7.45 0.51 4.21
C LEU A 33 8.24 0.77 5.50
N PHE A 34 8.30 -0.24 6.36
CA PHE A 34 8.94 -0.17 7.67
C PHE A 34 10.33 -0.82 7.64
N ASP A 35 10.46 -1.95 6.94
CA ASP A 35 11.72 -2.68 6.81
C ASP A 35 11.77 -3.48 5.50
N LEU A 36 12.98 -3.73 5.00
CA LEU A 36 13.24 -4.46 3.77
C LEU A 36 14.59 -5.19 3.85
N ASN A 37 14.58 -6.50 3.65
CA ASN A 37 15.78 -7.30 3.49
C ASN A 37 15.91 -7.82 2.06
N ILE A 38 17.10 -7.67 1.49
CA ILE A 38 17.44 -8.16 0.16
C ILE A 38 18.22 -9.46 0.30
N ASN A 39 17.93 -10.45 -0.55
CA ASN A 39 18.76 -11.63 -0.69
C ASN A 39 19.85 -11.37 -1.74
N PRO A 40 21.13 -11.20 -1.32
CA PRO A 40 22.23 -10.86 -2.23
C PRO A 40 22.56 -11.95 -3.23
N ASP A 41 22.21 -13.21 -2.92
CA ASP A 41 22.52 -14.39 -3.71
C ASP A 41 21.37 -14.80 -4.64
N ALA A 42 20.29 -13.99 -4.70
CA ALA A 42 19.13 -14.27 -5.53
C ALA A 42 19.47 -14.13 -7.01
N GLN A 43 19.69 -15.27 -7.68
CA GLN A 43 20.00 -15.31 -9.11
C GLN A 43 18.74 -15.06 -9.98
N PHE A 44 17.54 -15.39 -9.48
CA PHE A 44 16.25 -15.11 -10.10
C PHE A 44 15.12 -15.04 -9.04
N GLY A 45 14.26 -14.02 -9.10
CA GLY A 45 12.93 -14.02 -8.47
C GLY A 45 12.83 -13.52 -7.02
N GLU A 46 13.65 -14.04 -6.10
CA GLU A 46 13.52 -13.74 -4.66
C GLU A 46 14.49 -12.64 -4.20
N VAL A 47 14.41 -11.47 -4.83
CA VAL A 47 15.28 -10.32 -4.51
C VAL A 47 15.06 -9.84 -3.09
N PHE A 48 13.84 -9.96 -2.55
CA PHE A 48 13.52 -9.60 -1.17
C PHE A 48 13.35 -10.85 -0.32
N SER A 49 14.16 -11.01 0.72
CA SER A 49 14.04 -12.10 1.70
C SER A 49 13.02 -11.77 2.79
N GLN A 50 12.73 -10.49 3.01
CA GLN A 50 11.72 -10.01 3.95
C GLN A 50 11.25 -8.61 3.53
N MET A 51 9.96 -8.34 3.71
CA MET A 51 9.37 -7.02 3.54
C MET A 51 8.41 -6.76 4.71
N ASP A 52 8.64 -5.69 5.45
CA ASP A 52 7.71 -5.18 6.45
C ASP A 52 7.05 -3.92 5.90
N GLY A 53 5.79 -4.03 5.47
CA GLY A 53 5.12 -2.96 4.74
C GLY A 53 3.61 -3.12 4.74
N MET A 54 2.92 -1.99 4.52
CA MET A 54 1.47 -1.90 4.52
C MET A 54 0.97 -1.07 3.35
N PHE A 55 -0.06 -1.59 2.68
CA PHE A 55 -0.95 -0.84 1.81
C PHE A 55 -2.27 -0.59 2.53
N THR A 56 -2.85 0.59 2.38
CA THR A 56 -4.16 0.93 2.94
C THR A 56 -5.05 1.54 1.88
N LEU A 57 -6.31 1.13 1.89
CA LEU A 57 -7.40 1.78 1.19
C LEU A 57 -8.41 2.29 2.22
N SER A 58 -8.74 3.58 2.16
CA SER A 58 -9.74 4.21 3.03
C SER A 58 -10.93 4.68 2.20
N ALA A 59 -12.13 4.26 2.55
CA ALA A 59 -13.36 4.57 1.81
C ALA A 59 -14.60 4.55 2.71
N LYS A 60 -15.70 5.15 2.24
CA LYS A 60 -17.00 5.07 2.95
C LYS A 60 -17.56 3.65 3.03
N ASP A 61 -17.23 2.81 2.05
CA ASP A 61 -17.63 1.40 1.98
C ASP A 61 -16.53 0.59 1.27
N PRO A 62 -15.46 0.20 2.00
CA PRO A 62 -14.40 -0.62 1.44
C PRO A 62 -14.88 -2.02 1.06
N ASN A 63 -15.94 -2.54 1.68
CA ASN A 63 -16.49 -3.85 1.38
C ASN A 63 -17.13 -3.90 -0.02
N MET A 64 -17.86 -2.84 -0.40
CA MET A 64 -18.39 -2.69 -1.76
C MET A 64 -17.29 -2.66 -2.82
N LEU A 65 -16.14 -2.04 -2.51
CA LEU A 65 -14.99 -2.01 -3.42
C LEU A 65 -14.38 -3.41 -3.60
N ILE A 66 -14.25 -4.19 -2.52
CA ILE A 66 -13.79 -5.58 -2.57
C ILE A 66 -14.76 -6.43 -3.41
N GLN A 67 -16.06 -6.35 -3.15
CA GLN A 67 -17.07 -7.09 -3.92
C GLN A 67 -17.01 -6.74 -5.41
N THR A 68 -16.76 -5.47 -5.73
CA THR A 68 -16.58 -5.05 -7.12
C THR A 68 -15.32 -5.63 -7.74
N ALA A 69 -14.20 -5.64 -7.01
CA ALA A 69 -12.98 -6.28 -7.47
C ALA A 69 -13.20 -7.79 -7.70
N GLN A 70 -13.95 -8.48 -6.84
CA GLN A 70 -14.28 -9.90 -7.00
C GLN A 70 -15.15 -10.21 -8.22
N MET A 71 -16.03 -9.29 -8.61
CA MET A 71 -16.81 -9.42 -9.84
C MET A 71 -15.94 -9.27 -11.10
N LEU A 72 -14.88 -8.46 -11.03
CA LEU A 72 -14.01 -8.14 -12.16
C LEU A 72 -12.81 -9.11 -12.28
N VAL A 73 -12.36 -9.64 -11.15
CA VAL A 73 -11.19 -10.52 -11.03
C VAL A 73 -11.65 -11.81 -10.36
N PRO A 74 -12.04 -12.83 -11.14
CA PRO A 74 -12.60 -14.09 -10.62
C PRO A 74 -11.71 -14.80 -9.59
N GLU A 75 -10.41 -14.62 -9.68
CA GLU A 75 -9.42 -15.16 -8.74
C GLU A 75 -9.63 -14.64 -7.31
N LEU A 76 -10.19 -13.43 -7.16
CA LEU A 76 -10.53 -12.86 -5.86
C LEU A 76 -11.85 -13.42 -5.28
N ALA A 77 -12.63 -14.19 -6.03
CA ALA A 77 -13.96 -14.65 -5.59
C ALA A 77 -13.92 -15.53 -4.34
N GLN A 78 -12.79 -16.18 -4.06
CA GLN A 78 -12.60 -16.99 -2.85
C GLN A 78 -12.17 -16.17 -1.63
N LEU A 79 -11.79 -14.90 -1.82
CA LEU A 79 -11.36 -14.02 -0.73
C LEU A 79 -12.56 -13.73 0.19
N GLN A 80 -12.49 -14.20 1.42
CA GLN A 80 -13.50 -13.95 2.44
C GLN A 80 -12.93 -13.00 3.49
N LEU A 81 -13.28 -11.72 3.35
CA LEU A 81 -12.96 -10.68 4.32
C LEU A 81 -14.23 -10.22 5.01
N GLN A 82 -14.26 -10.32 6.33
CA GLN A 82 -15.32 -9.76 7.16
C GLN A 82 -14.88 -8.39 7.68
N PRO A 83 -15.80 -7.42 7.83
CA PRO A 83 -15.48 -6.11 8.39
C PRO A 83 -15.37 -6.14 9.93
N ASP A 84 -14.67 -7.15 10.47
CA ASP A 84 -14.53 -7.43 11.91
C ASP A 84 -13.13 -7.11 12.45
N ASN A 85 -12.29 -6.48 11.63
CA ASN A 85 -10.89 -6.16 11.92
C ASN A 85 -10.04 -7.39 12.32
N GLN A 86 -10.46 -8.60 11.96
CA GLN A 86 -9.62 -9.78 12.14
C GLN A 86 -8.66 -9.92 10.95
N PRO A 87 -7.40 -10.30 11.21
CA PRO A 87 -6.44 -10.56 10.14
C PRO A 87 -6.81 -11.85 9.40
N VAL A 88 -6.87 -11.77 8.08
CA VAL A 88 -7.07 -12.91 7.17
C VAL A 88 -5.80 -13.09 6.36
N ASN A 89 -5.22 -14.29 6.37
CA ASN A 89 -4.05 -14.59 5.53
C ASN A 89 -4.48 -14.64 4.05
N VAL A 90 -3.80 -13.86 3.21
CA VAL A 90 -4.04 -13.73 1.76
C VAL A 90 -2.77 -14.02 0.93
N SER A 91 -1.80 -14.69 1.54
CA SER A 91 -0.46 -14.94 0.95
C SER A 91 -0.56 -15.73 -0.34
N ASP A 92 -1.30 -16.84 -0.33
CA ASP A 92 -1.46 -17.73 -1.50
C ASP A 92 -2.01 -16.97 -2.73
N LEU A 93 -2.93 -16.03 -2.49
CA LEU A 93 -3.52 -15.22 -3.56
C LEU A 93 -2.49 -14.27 -4.18
N LEU A 94 -1.60 -13.68 -3.38
CA LEU A 94 -0.59 -12.75 -3.85
C LEU A 94 0.64 -13.46 -4.43
N GLU A 95 1.02 -14.63 -3.90
CA GLU A 95 2.12 -15.44 -4.43
C GLU A 95 1.86 -15.80 -5.90
N MET A 96 0.62 -16.16 -6.25
CA MET A 96 0.21 -16.46 -7.63
C MET A 96 0.47 -15.31 -8.62
N HIS A 97 0.47 -14.06 -8.17
CA HIS A 97 0.60 -12.88 -9.02
C HIS A 97 1.97 -12.20 -8.94
N THR A 98 2.65 -12.32 -7.80
CA THR A 98 3.90 -11.60 -7.54
C THR A 98 5.14 -12.49 -7.65
N CYS A 99 4.98 -13.81 -7.67
CA CYS A 99 6.07 -14.78 -7.52
C CYS A 99 6.92 -14.56 -6.26
N MET A 100 6.43 -13.78 -5.29
CA MET A 100 7.10 -13.53 -4.03
C MET A 100 6.42 -14.36 -2.94
N LYS A 101 7.23 -15.15 -2.22
CA LYS A 101 6.79 -15.86 -1.02
C LYS A 101 6.86 -14.90 0.16
N MET A 102 5.71 -14.33 0.51
CA MET A 102 5.58 -13.43 1.66
C MET A 102 4.28 -13.71 2.39
N ASP A 103 4.34 -13.73 3.72
CA ASP A 103 3.15 -13.78 4.54
C ASP A 103 2.44 -12.43 4.47
N VAL A 104 1.29 -12.39 3.81
CA VAL A 104 0.47 -11.18 3.68
C VAL A 104 -0.87 -11.40 4.34
N PHE A 105 -1.30 -10.40 5.10
CA PHE A 105 -2.55 -10.39 5.81
C PHE A 105 -3.40 -9.21 5.36
N ALA A 106 -4.70 -9.45 5.28
CA ALA A 106 -5.71 -8.44 5.04
C ALA A 106 -6.52 -8.20 6.32
N ARG A 107 -6.83 -6.93 6.62
CA ARG A 107 -7.82 -6.53 7.64
C ARG A 107 -8.83 -5.60 7.00
N LEU A 108 -10.08 -5.74 7.42
CA LEU A 108 -11.18 -4.93 6.93
C LEU A 108 -12.03 -4.45 8.11
N ASN A 109 -12.46 -3.20 8.05
CA ASN A 109 -13.55 -2.68 8.89
C ASN A 109 -14.50 -1.83 8.01
N GLY A 110 -15.41 -1.09 8.64
CA GLY A 110 -16.38 -0.25 7.92
C GLY A 110 -15.78 0.95 7.15
N SER A 111 -14.47 1.19 7.23
CA SER A 111 -13.81 2.38 6.66
C SER A 111 -12.47 2.12 6.00
N HIS A 112 -11.75 1.09 6.42
CA HIS A 112 -10.39 0.80 6.00
C HIS A 112 -10.24 -0.67 5.58
N LEU A 113 -9.45 -0.86 4.52
CA LEU A 113 -8.85 -2.13 4.14
C LEU A 113 -7.34 -1.95 4.22
N THR A 114 -6.63 -2.85 4.92
CA THR A 114 -5.17 -2.88 4.90
C THR A 114 -4.69 -4.22 4.38
N LEU A 115 -3.67 -4.22 3.52
CA LEU A 115 -2.84 -5.37 3.21
C LEU A 115 -1.48 -5.13 3.84
N TYR A 116 -0.94 -6.08 4.58
CA TYR A 116 0.34 -5.90 5.25
C TYR A 116 1.16 -7.19 5.36
N SER A 117 2.47 -7.03 5.48
CA SER A 117 3.43 -8.08 5.78
C SER A 117 4.41 -7.56 6.83
N GLY A 118 4.87 -8.42 7.74
CA GLY A 118 5.78 -8.02 8.83
C GLY A 118 5.10 -7.57 10.14
N GLU A 119 5.90 -7.45 11.20
CA GLU A 119 5.43 -7.17 12.56
C GLU A 119 5.10 -5.69 12.77
N TYR A 120 5.91 -4.78 12.22
CA TYR A 120 5.68 -3.34 12.35
C TYR A 120 4.41 -2.94 11.58
N ALA A 121 4.24 -3.46 10.37
CA ALA A 121 3.04 -3.26 9.58
C ALA A 121 1.80 -3.90 10.22
N ALA A 122 1.95 -5.03 10.92
CA ALA A 122 0.84 -5.62 11.67
C ALA A 122 0.36 -4.70 12.79
N GLU A 123 1.26 -4.01 13.50
CA GLU A 123 0.89 -3.04 14.51
C GLU A 123 0.28 -1.77 13.89
N ALA A 124 0.94 -1.21 12.87
CA ALA A 124 0.44 -0.02 12.15
C ALA A 124 -0.95 -0.26 11.53
N SER A 125 -1.25 -1.49 11.10
CA SER A 125 -2.58 -1.86 10.60
C SER A 125 -3.67 -1.72 11.67
N LYS A 126 -3.38 -2.03 12.93
CA LYS A 126 -4.34 -1.85 14.04
C LYS A 126 -4.62 -0.38 14.28
N ASP A 127 -3.57 0.45 14.23
CA ASP A 127 -3.69 1.89 14.39
C ASP A 127 -4.57 2.48 13.29
N VAL A 128 -4.33 2.11 12.03
CA VAL A 128 -5.17 2.52 10.89
C VAL A 128 -6.62 2.08 11.08
N MET A 129 -6.85 0.86 11.56
CA MET A 129 -8.20 0.34 11.79
C MET A 129 -8.94 1.07 12.92
N ALA A 130 -8.21 1.76 13.81
CA ALA A 130 -8.79 2.59 14.86
C ALA A 130 -9.03 4.05 14.44
N GLN A 131 -8.49 4.48 13.29
CA GLN A 131 -8.67 5.84 12.79
C GLN A 131 -10.09 6.09 12.31
N GLU A 132 -10.55 7.33 12.49
CA GLU A 132 -11.76 7.81 11.84
C GLU A 132 -11.51 8.00 10.35
N LEU A 133 -12.54 7.73 9.54
CA LEU A 133 -12.49 7.97 8.10
C LEU A 133 -12.35 9.47 7.81
N LYS A 134 -11.12 9.93 7.59
CA LYS A 134 -10.78 11.30 7.20
C LYS A 134 -10.17 11.32 5.80
N PRO A 135 -10.37 12.40 5.01
CA PRO A 135 -9.60 12.60 3.78
C PRO A 135 -8.12 12.75 4.14
N ASN A 136 -7.31 11.77 3.78
CA ASN A 136 -5.90 11.66 4.22
C ASN A 136 -4.92 11.65 3.03
N GLY A 137 -5.27 12.28 1.89
CA GLY A 137 -4.47 12.14 0.67
C GLY A 137 -4.98 11.02 -0.20
N LEU A 138 -5.04 11.24 -1.51
CA LEU A 138 -5.28 10.18 -2.48
C LEU A 138 -4.09 9.21 -2.55
N LEU A 139 -2.86 9.73 -2.39
CA LEU A 139 -1.64 8.94 -2.31
C LEU A 139 -0.72 9.53 -1.23
N SER A 140 -0.21 8.71 -0.33
CA SER A 140 0.87 9.10 0.59
C SER A 140 2.02 8.09 0.58
N PHE A 141 3.24 8.61 0.69
CA PHE A 141 4.50 7.87 0.76
C PHE A 141 5.35 8.43 1.89
N SER A 142 5.93 7.56 2.71
CA SER A 142 6.89 7.94 3.75
C SER A 142 8.19 7.15 3.62
N MET A 143 9.31 7.81 3.89
CA MET A 143 10.64 7.21 3.77
C MET A 143 11.51 7.55 4.98
N ASP A 144 12.27 6.56 5.45
CA ASP A 144 13.28 6.73 6.50
C ASP A 144 14.68 6.52 5.90
N SER A 145 15.51 7.56 5.96
CA SER A 145 16.88 7.56 5.46
C SER A 145 17.75 6.41 5.98
N GLU A 146 17.54 5.98 7.23
CA GLU A 146 18.35 4.93 7.85
C GLU A 146 18.03 3.58 7.22
N ARG A 147 16.74 3.31 6.97
CA ARG A 147 16.30 2.09 6.30
C ARG A 147 16.83 2.00 4.88
N ILE A 148 16.86 3.11 4.15
CA ILE A 148 17.45 3.16 2.81
C ILE A 148 18.94 2.84 2.87
N LEU A 149 19.66 3.46 3.81
CA LEU A 149 21.08 3.24 3.97
C LEU A 149 21.39 1.79 4.33
N GLU A 150 20.63 1.18 5.25
CA GLU A 150 20.75 -0.25 5.59
C GLU A 150 20.57 -1.16 4.36
N VAL A 151 19.60 -0.86 3.49
CA VAL A 151 19.39 -1.60 2.24
C VAL A 151 20.58 -1.45 1.29
N LEU A 152 21.10 -0.24 1.14
CA LEU A 152 22.26 0.07 0.30
C LEU A 152 23.52 -0.60 0.84
N GLU A 153 23.74 -0.60 2.14
CA GLU A 153 24.87 -1.27 2.80
C GLU A 153 24.80 -2.79 2.60
N LYS A 154 23.63 -3.40 2.78
CA LYS A 154 23.42 -4.83 2.48
C LYS A 154 23.76 -5.16 1.02
N ALA A 155 23.33 -4.32 0.07
CA ALA A 155 23.66 -4.49 -1.35
C ALA A 155 25.16 -4.25 -1.67
N SER A 156 25.82 -3.35 -0.95
CA SER A 156 27.27 -3.12 -1.04
C SER A 156 28.05 -4.34 -0.55
N MET A 157 27.66 -4.91 0.60
CA MET A 157 28.23 -6.15 1.13
C MET A 157 28.05 -7.34 0.18
N ALA A 158 26.87 -7.43 -0.45
CA ALA A 158 26.52 -8.45 -1.44
C ALA A 158 27.45 -8.45 -2.66
N THR A 159 27.69 -7.26 -3.21
CA THR A 159 28.37 -7.07 -4.49
C THR A 159 29.88 -6.86 -4.32
N GLY A 160 30.35 -6.64 -3.09
CA GLY A 160 31.73 -6.27 -2.78
C GLY A 160 32.09 -4.86 -3.26
N GLN A 161 31.14 -4.07 -3.73
CA GLN A 161 31.35 -2.70 -4.19
C GLN A 161 31.04 -1.72 -3.05
N PRO A 162 31.98 -0.86 -2.63
CA PRO A 162 31.71 0.12 -1.59
C PRO A 162 30.64 1.12 -2.04
N LEU A 163 29.82 1.60 -1.10
CA LEU A 163 28.88 2.68 -1.39
C LEU A 163 29.65 3.95 -1.82
N PRO A 164 29.22 4.63 -2.89
CA PRO A 164 29.78 5.92 -3.28
C PRO A 164 29.73 6.95 -2.14
N GLU A 165 30.77 7.79 -2.03
CA GLU A 165 30.86 8.79 -0.95
C GLU A 165 29.71 9.80 -0.97
N ASP A 166 29.21 10.17 -2.15
CA ASP A 166 28.07 11.07 -2.33
C ASP A 166 26.77 10.47 -1.78
N VAL A 167 26.60 9.16 -1.85
CA VAL A 167 25.48 8.44 -1.22
C VAL A 167 25.59 8.51 0.29
N LEU A 168 26.78 8.23 0.85
CA LEU A 168 27.01 8.28 2.30
C LEU A 168 26.76 9.68 2.88
N VAL A 169 27.24 10.72 2.18
CA VAL A 169 27.01 12.13 2.57
C VAL A 169 25.53 12.50 2.50
N SER A 170 24.79 11.97 1.51
CA SER A 170 23.37 12.28 1.35
C SER A 170 22.49 11.69 2.46
N PHE A 171 22.90 10.57 3.06
CA PHE A 171 22.18 9.89 4.14
C PHE A 171 22.83 10.06 5.53
N GLN A 172 23.77 11.00 5.69
CA GLN A 172 24.45 11.24 6.96
C GLN A 172 23.53 11.75 8.07
N ASN A 173 22.42 12.41 7.70
CA ASN A 173 21.42 12.92 8.62
C ASN A 173 20.22 11.96 8.66
N GLU A 174 19.59 11.84 9.82
CA GLU A 174 18.26 11.22 9.91
C GLU A 174 17.28 12.12 9.18
N LEU A 175 16.67 11.58 8.13
CA LEU A 175 15.72 12.23 7.25
C LEU A 175 14.50 11.32 7.15
N THR A 176 13.43 11.75 7.83
CA THR A 176 12.10 11.18 7.63
C THR A 176 11.33 12.12 6.71
N GLY A 177 10.90 11.63 5.56
CA GLY A 177 10.17 12.42 4.58
C GLY A 177 8.80 11.82 4.29
N GLY A 178 7.81 12.68 4.05
CA GLY A 178 6.47 12.36 3.61
C GLY A 178 6.11 13.14 2.35
N MET A 179 5.47 12.48 1.39
CA MET A 179 4.80 13.12 0.28
C MET A 179 3.34 12.69 0.27
N LYS A 180 2.43 13.65 0.15
CA LYS A 180 1.00 13.43 0.08
C LYS A 180 0.43 14.17 -1.13
N MET A 181 -0.32 13.46 -1.97
CA MET A 181 -1.06 14.03 -3.08
C MET A 181 -2.54 14.03 -2.76
N ASP A 182 -3.21 15.16 -2.96
CA ASP A 182 -4.66 15.32 -2.77
C ASP A 182 -5.30 15.93 -4.02
N VAL A 183 -6.56 15.57 -4.28
CA VAL A 183 -7.41 16.25 -5.27
C VAL A 183 -8.37 17.16 -4.51
N THR A 184 -8.21 18.46 -4.69
CA THR A 184 -9.00 19.50 -4.01
C THR A 184 -9.90 20.24 -5.00
N ASP A 185 -10.81 21.05 -4.48
CA ASP A 185 -11.64 21.97 -5.29
C ASP A 185 -10.82 22.98 -6.11
N LYS A 186 -9.52 23.13 -5.81
CA LYS A 186 -8.57 24.00 -6.52
C LYS A 186 -7.63 23.23 -7.47
N GLY A 187 -7.84 21.94 -7.65
CA GLY A 187 -6.98 21.06 -8.45
C GLY A 187 -6.13 20.11 -7.62
N ILE A 188 -5.08 19.56 -8.22
CA ILE A 188 -4.15 18.61 -7.58
C ILE A 188 -3.21 19.38 -6.65
N GLY A 189 -3.20 19.01 -5.37
CA GLY A 189 -2.28 19.51 -4.36
C GLY A 189 -1.22 18.47 -4.00
N PHE A 190 0.00 18.93 -3.75
CA PHE A 190 1.09 18.13 -3.21
C PHE A 190 1.55 18.74 -1.89
N GLU A 191 1.52 17.96 -0.82
CA GLU A 191 2.06 18.29 0.48
C GLU A 191 3.35 17.49 0.67
N PHE A 192 4.40 18.19 1.08
CA PHE A 192 5.70 17.60 1.40
C PHE A 192 6.03 17.96 2.84
N ASP A 193 6.28 16.96 3.66
CA ASP A 193 6.81 17.13 5.01
C ASP A 193 8.14 16.40 5.11
N TYR A 194 9.07 16.97 5.86
CA TYR A 194 10.30 16.28 6.20
C TYR A 194 10.77 16.73 7.58
N ARG A 195 11.31 15.78 8.33
CA ARG A 195 12.05 16.04 9.57
C ARG A 195 13.50 15.65 9.32
N SER A 196 14.40 16.59 9.59
CA SER A 196 15.83 16.32 9.58
C SER A 196 16.40 16.49 10.98
N SER A 197 17.22 15.52 11.38
CA SER A 197 17.82 15.39 12.69
C SER A 197 19.32 15.11 12.52
N THR A 198 20.16 15.79 13.29
CA THR A 198 21.60 15.50 13.33
C THR A 198 21.80 14.30 14.24
N LYS A 199 22.43 13.23 13.71
CA LYS A 199 22.72 12.03 14.49
C LYS A 199 23.47 12.41 15.78
N LYS A 200 22.94 12.00 16.93
CA LYS A 200 23.68 12.12 18.19
C LYS A 200 24.85 11.14 18.15
N VAL A 201 26.06 11.68 18.16
CA VAL A 201 27.32 10.94 18.30
C VAL A 201 27.40 10.31 19.68
#